data_AF-A0A348WCK3-F1
#
_entry.id   AF-A0A348WCK3-F1
#
_cell.length_a   1.000
_cell.length_b   1.000
_cell.length_c   1.000
_cell.angle_alpha   90.00
_cell.angle_beta   90.00
_cell.angle_gamma   90.00
#
_symmetry.space_group_name_H-M   'P 1'
#
loop_
_entity.id
_entity.type
_entity.pdbx_description
1 polymer ?
#
loop_
_entity_poly.entity_id
_entity_poly.type
_entity_poly.pdbx_seq_one_letter_code
_entity_poly.pdbx_strand_id
1 'polypeptide(L)'
;AQFHWQDARNWTPEARLDAVVMNPPFHTGRTAEPELGRDFIRAAARLLKPSGQLWMVANRHLPYETTLGSCFGDVTLVTGDNRFKIFHARRPSRQAG
;
A
#
# COMPACT_ATOMS: atom_id res chain seq x y z
N ALA A 1 -5.91 -18.49 11.37
CA ALA A 1 -5.10 -17.58 10.53
C ALA A 1 -4.30 -18.40 9.54
N GLN A 2 -4.05 -17.90 8.34
CA GLN A 2 -3.13 -18.50 7.36
C GLN A 2 -1.87 -17.61 7.29
N PHE A 3 -0.72 -18.24 7.13
CA PHE A 3 0.57 -17.54 7.06
C PHE A 3 1.28 -17.93 5.78
N HIS A 4 1.83 -16.94 5.07
CA HIS A 4 2.50 -17.13 3.79
C HIS A 4 3.94 -16.61 3.89
N TRP A 5 4.92 -17.46 3.59
CA TRP A 5 6.31 -17.06 3.40
C TRP A 5 6.56 -16.80 1.91
N GLN A 6 6.31 -15.57 1.47
CA GLN A 6 6.41 -15.16 0.07
C GLN A 6 6.80 -13.69 -0.08
N ASP A 7 7.14 -13.29 -1.31
CA ASP A 7 7.26 -11.88 -1.67
C ASP A 7 5.86 -11.25 -1.79
N ALA A 8 5.53 -10.36 -0.83
CA ALA A 8 4.25 -9.67 -0.77
C ALA A 8 3.92 -8.85 -2.04
N ARG A 9 4.94 -8.45 -2.82
CA ARG A 9 4.74 -7.71 -4.08
C ARG A 9 4.09 -8.58 -5.16
N ASN A 10 4.33 -9.89 -5.11
CA ASN A 10 3.96 -10.86 -6.14
C ASN A 10 2.94 -11.90 -5.65
N TRP A 11 2.68 -11.98 -4.34
CA TRP A 11 1.67 -12.86 -3.79
C TRP A 11 0.27 -12.54 -4.36
N THR A 12 -0.52 -13.59 -4.56
CA THR A 12 -1.90 -13.52 -5.06
C THR A 12 -2.78 -14.44 -4.23
N PRO A 13 -3.86 -13.93 -3.60
CA PRO A 13 -4.79 -14.76 -2.85
C PRO A 13 -5.74 -15.53 -3.77
N GLU A 14 -6.31 -16.61 -3.27
CA GLU A 14 -7.37 -17.37 -3.97
C GLU A 14 -8.60 -16.50 -4.24
N ALA A 15 -8.92 -15.59 -3.33
CA ALA A 15 -9.98 -14.60 -3.47
C ALA A 15 -9.47 -13.20 -3.12
N ARG A 16 -9.97 -12.19 -3.84
CA ARG A 16 -9.64 -10.79 -3.58
C ARG A 16 -9.98 -10.38 -2.14
N LEU A 17 -9.19 -9.49 -1.58
CA LEU A 17 -9.28 -9.06 -0.19
C LEU A 17 -10.27 -7.91 0.01
N ASP A 18 -10.94 -7.88 1.16
CA ASP A 18 -11.74 -6.74 1.60
C ASP A 18 -10.87 -5.61 2.17
N ALA A 19 -9.76 -5.95 2.82
CA ALA A 19 -8.84 -4.99 3.41
C ALA A 19 -7.38 -5.43 3.31
N VAL A 20 -6.48 -4.45 3.22
CA VAL A 20 -5.03 -4.61 3.39
C VAL A 20 -4.59 -3.60 4.45
N VAL A 21 -3.77 -4.06 5.40
CA VAL A 21 -3.13 -3.23 6.43
C VAL A 21 -1.63 -3.42 6.32
N MET A 22 -0.86 -2.34 6.21
CA MET A 22 0.60 -2.46 6.03
C MET A 22 1.41 -1.29 6.60
N ASN A 23 2.66 -1.60 6.94
CA ASN A 23 3.74 -0.66 7.15
C ASN A 23 4.88 -1.08 6.20
N PRO A 24 4.91 -0.55 4.96
CA PRO A 24 5.82 -1.06 3.94
C PRO A 24 7.28 -0.73 4.28
N PRO A 25 8.23 -1.61 3.94
CA PRO A 25 9.65 -1.29 4.06
C PRO A 25 10.02 -0.15 3.12
N PHE A 26 10.97 0.68 3.53
CA PHE A 26 11.41 1.86 2.78
C PHE A 26 12.94 1.93 2.64
N HIS A 27 13.67 0.88 3.02
CA HIS A 27 15.11 0.78 2.86
C HIS A 27 15.54 -0.65 2.56
N THR A 28 16.60 -0.79 1.76
CA THR A 28 17.35 -2.04 1.61
C THR A 28 18.72 -1.84 2.26
N GLY A 29 18.97 -2.55 3.36
CA GLY A 29 20.09 -2.22 4.24
C GLY A 29 19.93 -0.83 4.87
N ARG A 30 20.85 0.09 4.57
CA ARG A 30 20.83 1.49 5.07
C ARG A 30 20.39 2.50 4.01
N THR A 31 20.19 2.07 2.77
CA THR A 31 19.83 2.94 1.65
C THR A 31 18.32 3.04 1.57
N ALA A 32 17.79 4.26 1.61
CA ALA A 32 16.36 4.49 1.41
C ALA A 32 15.97 4.09 -0.03
N GLU A 33 14.89 3.32 -0.16
CA GLU A 33 14.36 2.81 -1.42
C GLU A 33 12.83 3.02 -1.45
N PRO A 34 12.36 4.23 -1.75
CA PRO A 34 10.93 4.52 -1.78
C PRO A 34 10.16 3.65 -2.78
N GLU A 35 10.78 3.24 -3.89
CA GLU A 35 10.14 2.34 -4.86
C GLU A 35 9.65 1.03 -4.25
N LEU A 36 10.37 0.49 -3.25
CA LEU A 36 9.94 -0.73 -2.57
C LEU A 36 8.57 -0.55 -1.92
N GLY A 37 8.33 0.58 -1.24
CA GLY A 37 7.01 0.87 -0.68
C GLY A 37 5.96 1.19 -1.74
N ARG A 38 6.35 1.77 -2.88
CA ARG A 38 5.45 1.98 -4.03
C ARG A 38 4.97 0.66 -4.62
N ASP A 39 5.84 -0.34 -4.70
CA ASP A 39 5.46 -1.69 -5.15
C ASP A 39 4.47 -2.36 -4.20
N PHE A 40 4.61 -2.14 -2.89
CA PHE A 40 3.62 -2.62 -1.91
C PHE A 40 2.26 -1.95 -2.10
N ILE A 41 2.22 -0.65 -2.41
CA ILE A 41 0.98 0.08 -2.72
C ILE A 41 0.31 -0.49 -3.98
N ARG A 42 1.09 -0.69 -5.05
CA ARG A 42 0.59 -1.30 -6.31
C ARG A 42 0.05 -2.71 -6.07
N ALA A 43 0.76 -3.51 -5.28
CA ALA A 43 0.32 -4.85 -4.90
C ALA A 43 -1.00 -4.80 -4.11
N ALA A 44 -1.10 -3.95 -3.07
CA ALA A 44 -2.33 -3.80 -2.30
C ALA A 44 -3.54 -3.46 -3.19
N ALA A 45 -3.40 -2.48 -4.10
CA ALA A 45 -4.48 -2.13 -5.03
C ALA A 45 -4.90 -3.30 -5.92
N ARG A 46 -3.94 -4.11 -6.41
CA ARG A 46 -4.21 -5.31 -7.22
C ARG A 46 -4.96 -6.40 -6.45
N LEU A 47 -4.62 -6.62 -5.18
CA LEU A 47 -5.16 -7.70 -4.34
C LEU A 47 -6.57 -7.42 -3.82
N LEU A 48 -6.94 -6.14 -3.73
CA LEU A 48 -8.23 -5.72 -3.18
C LEU A 48 -9.40 -5.98 -4.15
N LYS A 49 -10.59 -6.16 -3.57
CA LYS A 49 -11.87 -6.05 -4.27
C LYS A 49 -12.11 -4.60 -4.71
N PRO A 50 -13.01 -4.32 -5.68
CA PRO A 50 -13.36 -2.95 -6.06
C PRO A 50 -13.85 -2.07 -4.90
N SER A 51 -14.49 -2.67 -3.89
CA SER A 51 -14.94 -2.03 -2.64
C SER A 51 -13.92 -2.11 -1.50
N GLY A 52 -12.76 -2.74 -1.74
CA GLY A 52 -11.76 -2.99 -0.72
C GLY A 52 -11.00 -1.74 -0.29
N GLN A 53 -10.33 -1.84 0.85
CA GLN A 53 -9.70 -0.71 1.55
C GLN A 53 -8.24 -0.99 1.90
N LEU A 54 -7.40 0.03 1.81
CA LEU A 54 -6.01 0.00 2.26
C LEU A 54 -5.85 0.93 3.47
N TRP A 55 -5.22 0.41 4.53
CA TRP A 55 -4.69 1.18 5.65
C TRP A 55 -3.17 1.08 5.66
N MET A 56 -2.50 2.22 5.55
CA MET A 56 -1.05 2.28 5.45
C MET A 56 -0.48 3.31 6.40
N VAL A 57 0.49 2.91 7.22
CA VAL A 57 1.38 3.85 7.91
C VAL A 57 2.68 3.98 7.13
N ALA A 58 3.23 5.18 7.02
CA ALA A 58 4.52 5.44 6.38
C ALA A 58 5.25 6.61 7.04
N ASN A 59 6.59 6.65 6.91
CA ASN A 59 7.38 7.78 7.39
C ASN A 59 7.00 9.07 6.64
N ARG A 60 6.96 10.21 7.36
CA ARG A 60 6.46 11.49 6.84
C ARG A 60 7.20 11.98 5.59
N HIS A 61 8.51 11.77 5.51
CA HIS A 61 9.34 12.22 4.41
C HIS A 61 9.16 11.40 3.11
N LEU A 62 8.46 10.26 3.16
CA LEU A 62 8.27 9.41 1.99
C LEU A 62 7.13 9.96 1.12
N PRO A 63 7.37 10.15 -0.20
CA PRO A 63 6.38 10.73 -1.12
C PRO A 63 5.52 9.62 -1.77
N TYR A 64 4.58 9.06 -1.00
CA TYR A 64 3.69 7.98 -1.45
C TYR A 64 2.34 8.47 -1.97
N GLU A 65 2.01 9.73 -1.75
CA GLU A 65 0.76 10.36 -2.17
C GLU A 65 0.49 10.20 -3.66
N THR A 66 1.51 10.39 -4.50
CA THR A 66 1.39 10.23 -5.96
C THR A 66 1.04 8.80 -6.36
N THR A 67 1.69 7.80 -5.76
CA THR A 67 1.41 6.37 -6.06
C THR A 67 0.06 5.95 -5.50
N LEU A 68 -0.31 6.41 -4.30
CA LEU A 68 -1.64 6.19 -3.76
C LEU A 68 -2.72 6.79 -4.68
N GLY A 69 -2.54 8.03 -5.13
CA GLY A 69 -3.48 8.71 -6.01
C GLY A 69 -3.61 8.09 -7.41
N SER A 70 -2.56 7.41 -7.91
CA SER A 70 -2.67 6.66 -9.16
C SER A 70 -3.34 5.30 -8.98
N CYS A 71 -3.14 4.67 -7.83
CA CYS A 71 -3.64 3.32 -7.52
C CYS A 71 -5.04 3.30 -6.89
N PHE A 72 -5.55 4.43 -6.40
CA PHE A 72 -6.82 4.51 -5.69
C PHE A 72 -7.58 5.77 -6.10
N GLY A 73 -8.88 5.63 -6.32
CA GLY A 73 -9.74 6.77 -6.64
C GLY A 73 -9.99 7.69 -5.44
N ASP A 74 -9.85 7.19 -4.22
CA ASP A 74 -10.05 7.94 -2.98
C ASP A 74 -8.91 7.65 -2.00
N VAL A 75 -8.19 8.71 -1.60
CA VAL A 75 -7.06 8.65 -0.67
C VAL A 75 -7.23 9.75 0.37
N THR A 76 -7.27 9.37 1.64
CA THR A 76 -7.37 10.28 2.78
C THR A 76 -6.14 10.11 3.67
N LEU A 77 -5.49 11.22 4.01
CA LEU A 77 -4.56 11.27 5.13
C LEU A 77 -5.38 11.39 6.42
N VAL A 78 -5.52 10.28 7.15
CA VAL A 78 -6.41 10.20 8.33
C VAL A 78 -5.82 10.99 9.49
N THR A 79 -4.53 10.80 9.74
CA THR A 79 -3.78 11.50 10.78
C THR A 79 -2.29 11.34 10.53
N GLY A 80 -1.48 12.05 11.31
CA GLY A 80 -0.04 11.91 11.31
C GLY A 80 0.59 12.82 12.34
N ASP A 81 1.83 12.51 12.69
CA ASP A 81 2.67 13.32 13.56
C ASP A 81 3.95 13.74 12.82
N ASN A 82 4.94 14.25 13.54
CA ASN A 82 6.21 14.66 12.94
C ASN A 82 7.05 13.52 12.36
N ARG A 83 6.66 12.26 12.56
CA ARG A 83 7.39 11.06 12.13
C ARG A 83 6.62 10.26 11.09
N PHE A 84 5.30 10.14 11.21
CA PHE A 84 4.47 9.23 10.43
C PHE A 84 3.22 9.88 9.84
N LYS A 85 2.74 9.27 8.76
CA LYS A 85 1.46 9.54 8.10
C LYS A 85 0.64 8.25 8.09
N ILE A 86 -0.65 8.34 8.40
CA ILE A 86 -1.61 7.23 8.25
C ILE A 86 -2.54 7.56 7.09
N PHE A 87 -2.47 6.73 6.05
CA PHE A 87 -3.33 6.80 4.88
C PHE A 87 -4.44 5.77 4.96
N HIS A 88 -5.62 6.18 4.52
CA HIS A 88 -6.72 5.30 4.19
C HIS A 88 -7.05 5.49 2.70
N ALA A 89 -7.01 4.42 1.91
CA ALA A 89 -7.28 4.47 0.48
C ALA A 89 -8.36 3.46 0.08
N ARG A 90 -9.22 3.86 -0.87
CA ARG A 90 -10.41 3.13 -1.31
C ARG A 90 -10.58 3.26 -2.82
N ARG A 91 -11.47 2.45 -3.38
CA ARG A 91 -11.73 2.39 -4.84
C ARG A 91 -10.42 2.11 -5.61
N PRO A 92 -9.77 0.95 -5.38
CA PRO A 92 -8.55 0.59 -6.09
C PRO A 92 -8.77 0.69 -7.60
N SER A 93 -7.89 1.44 -8.25
CA SER A 93 -7.87 1.57 -9.71
C SER A 93 -7.25 0.31 -10.29
N ARG A 94 -7.86 -0.21 -11.35
CA ARG A 94 -7.22 -1.19 -12.21
C ARG A 94 -6.63 -0.38 -13.35
N GLN A 95 -5.41 0.13 -13.22
CA GLN A 95 -4.70 0.54 -14.42
C GLN A 95 -4.59 -0.70 -15.31
N ALA A 96 -5.16 -0.62 -16.52
CA ALA A 96 -4.84 -1.55 -17.57
C ALA A 96 -3.33 -1.43 -17.79
N GLY A 97 -2.63 -2.57 -17.68
CA GLY A 97 -1.20 -2.63 -17.97
C GLY A 97 -0.87 -2.16 -19.37
#